data_AF-A0AAN7LQ77-F1
#
_entry.id   AF-A0AAN7LQ77-F1
#
_cell.length_a   1.000
_cell.length_b   1.000
_cell.length_c   1.000
_cell.angle_alpha   90.00
_cell.angle_beta   90.00
_cell.angle_gamma   90.00
#
_symmetry.space_group_name_H-M   'P 1'
#
loop_
_entity.id
_entity.type
_entity.pdbx_description
1 polymer ?
#
loop_
_entity_poly.entity_id
_entity_poly.type
_entity_poly.pdbx_seq_one_letter_code
_entity_poly.pdbx_strand_id
1 'polypeptide(L)'
;MTISSKNSLKKLTAAIFLSSVLIVTTHIDLVSCGSSPSAADQTYSQFLEGPPSEFLGSILSTIDIVKQVTGTVSQFGGMLGDFRLNNAITDCLDLLDFSADELTWAASATENPHSKNNSTGNLGSDLQTWLSAALANQDTCVDGFDGTNSFVKGIISSSLGQITSLLQELLIKVRPLPSSTSGGGGGGRKLLGAKADHFPSWMKLRDRKLLVEANGAAADVVVAQDGTGQFTSVQDAVMAAPNESTRRFVIYIKKGIYKENVEIKKKKWNIMMIGDGMNVTLISSNRNFIDGWTTFRSATFAVSGRGFIARDITFENTAGPEKHQAVALRSDSDLSVFYRCSVKGYQDTLYTHTMRQFYRDCRISGTVDFIFGNGAVIFQNCLIQAKKGLPQQKNTVTAQGRTDPYQSTGFSFQFCNVTTDSDLLPYVNSTMTYLGRPWKPYSRTVFMQSYLGSVLRPEGWLEWNGNYALDTLFYGEYQNNGPGSGLGGRVKWPGFHVLNSSAQVVNYTVSEFIQGDSWLPSTGVTYVKGFGGV
;
A
#
# COMPACT_ATOMS: atom_id res chain seq x y z
N MET A 1 16.73 -74.53 -34.80
CA MET A 1 16.06 -75.62 -35.54
C MET A 1 14.58 -75.57 -35.20
N THR A 2 13.73 -75.08 -36.11
CA THR A 2 12.84 -75.91 -36.97
C THR A 2 11.94 -76.85 -36.14
N ILE A 3 10.69 -76.46 -35.83
CA ILE A 3 9.47 -76.42 -36.68
C ILE A 3 8.92 -77.81 -37.03
N SER A 4 7.71 -78.13 -36.54
CA SER A 4 6.51 -78.61 -37.27
C SER A 4 5.52 -79.26 -36.25
N SER A 5 4.19 -79.24 -36.37
CA SER A 5 3.29 -78.72 -37.42
C SER A 5 2.03 -78.07 -36.81
N LYS A 6 1.25 -77.35 -37.64
CA LYS A 6 -0.09 -76.82 -37.32
C LYS A 6 -1.17 -77.72 -37.94
N ASN A 7 -2.39 -77.70 -37.40
CA ASN A 7 -3.56 -77.32 -38.22
C ASN A 7 -4.80 -76.92 -37.40
N SER A 8 -5.70 -76.16 -38.04
CA SER A 8 -6.84 -75.45 -37.45
C SER A 8 -8.10 -75.66 -38.28
N LEU A 9 -9.28 -75.70 -37.64
CA LEU A 9 -10.67 -75.52 -38.14
C LEU A 9 -11.60 -75.76 -36.90
N LYS A 10 -12.78 -75.15 -36.65
CA LYS A 10 -13.78 -74.46 -37.48
C LYS A 10 -14.83 -73.74 -36.56
N LYS A 11 -15.25 -72.49 -36.88
CA LYS A 11 -16.62 -71.85 -36.81
C LYS A 11 -17.58 -72.03 -35.58
N LEU A 12 -18.64 -71.23 -35.31
CA LEU A 12 -19.06 -69.81 -35.50
C LEU A 12 -20.52 -69.63 -34.94
N THR A 13 -20.85 -68.59 -34.13
CA THR A 13 -22.15 -67.87 -33.83
C THR A 13 -23.56 -68.57 -33.93
N ALA A 14 -24.66 -68.24 -33.19
CA ALA A 14 -25.10 -66.99 -32.52
C ALA A 14 -26.30 -67.14 -31.50
N ALA A 15 -26.57 -66.07 -30.72
CA ALA A 15 -27.90 -65.49 -30.31
C ALA A 15 -28.81 -66.16 -29.21
N ILE A 16 -28.99 -65.52 -28.02
CA ILE A 16 -30.19 -64.72 -27.56
C ILE A 16 -31.19 -65.55 -26.67
N PHE A 17 -31.89 -65.12 -25.59
CA PHE A 17 -32.17 -63.82 -24.91
C PHE A 17 -32.49 -63.96 -23.36
N LEU A 18 -32.61 -62.81 -22.65
CA LEU A 18 -33.43 -62.44 -21.46
C LEU A 18 -33.67 -63.38 -20.24
N SER A 19 -33.29 -62.88 -19.03
CA SER A 19 -34.22 -62.67 -17.89
C SER A 19 -33.53 -61.88 -16.75
N SER A 20 -34.27 -60.97 -16.10
CA SER A 20 -33.80 -60.09 -15.02
C SER A 20 -34.32 -60.53 -13.63
N VAL A 21 -33.48 -60.46 -12.59
CA VAL A 21 -33.89 -60.66 -11.19
C VAL A 21 -33.27 -59.58 -10.29
N LEU A 22 -34.09 -58.96 -9.44
CA LEU A 22 -33.66 -58.01 -8.41
C LEU A 22 -32.76 -58.71 -7.38
N ILE A 23 -31.65 -58.07 -7.01
CA ILE A 23 -30.92 -58.38 -5.78
C ILE A 23 -30.96 -57.14 -4.88
N VAL A 24 -31.64 -57.27 -3.75
CA VAL A 24 -31.56 -56.33 -2.64
C VAL A 24 -30.20 -56.54 -1.97
N THR A 25 -29.35 -55.53 -1.99
CA THR A 25 -28.20 -55.44 -1.10
C THR A 25 -28.30 -54.16 -0.27
N THR A 26 -28.11 -54.33 1.03
CA THR A 26 -28.28 -53.30 2.05
C THR A 26 -27.28 -52.16 1.88
N HIS A 27 -27.78 -50.92 1.88
CA HIS A 27 -26.96 -49.75 2.18
C HIS A 27 -26.34 -49.93 3.57
N ILE A 28 -25.02 -50.10 3.62
CA ILE A 28 -24.25 -49.69 4.79
C ILE A 28 -24.04 -48.20 4.62
N ASP A 29 -24.91 -47.41 5.25
CA ASP A 29 -24.65 -46.00 5.46
C ASP A 29 -23.44 -45.89 6.39
N LEU A 30 -22.25 -45.81 5.78
CA LEU A 30 -21.10 -45.16 6.41
C LEU A 30 -21.49 -43.70 6.57
N VAL A 31 -22.19 -43.42 7.67
CA VAL A 31 -22.34 -42.09 8.23
C VAL A 31 -20.92 -41.57 8.41
N SER A 32 -20.48 -40.75 7.46
CA SER A 32 -19.38 -39.84 7.71
C SER A 32 -19.83 -39.00 8.89
N CYS A 33 -19.24 -39.26 10.06
CA CYS A 33 -19.38 -38.38 11.20
C CYS A 33 -18.83 -37.03 10.74
N GLY A 34 -19.73 -36.15 10.31
CA GLY A 34 -19.44 -34.75 10.12
C GLY A 34 -19.03 -34.21 11.47
N SER A 35 -17.72 -34.23 11.73
CA SER A 35 -17.14 -33.54 12.87
C SER A 35 -17.56 -32.10 12.73
N SER A 36 -18.36 -31.62 13.68
CA SER A 36 -18.71 -30.20 13.81
C SER A 36 -17.41 -29.40 13.65
N PRO A 37 -17.31 -28.47 12.69
CA PRO A 37 -16.09 -27.71 12.47
C PRO A 37 -15.65 -27.11 13.80
N SER A 38 -14.37 -27.25 14.13
CA SER A 38 -13.84 -26.78 15.40
C SER A 38 -14.07 -25.26 15.53
N ALA A 39 -14.01 -24.72 16.75
CA ALA A 39 -14.12 -23.26 16.93
C ALA A 39 -13.02 -22.49 16.14
N ALA A 40 -11.90 -23.14 15.84
CA ALA A 40 -10.88 -22.62 14.94
C ALA A 40 -11.36 -22.61 13.47
N ASP A 41 -11.92 -23.71 12.96
CA ASP A 41 -12.47 -23.78 11.59
C ASP A 41 -13.60 -22.76 11.35
N GLN A 42 -14.44 -22.52 12.36
CA GLN A 42 -15.47 -21.46 12.34
C GLN A 42 -14.88 -20.05 12.32
N THR A 43 -13.66 -19.86 12.82
CA THR A 43 -12.95 -18.58 12.78
C THR A 43 -12.30 -18.35 11.41
N TYR A 44 -11.64 -19.37 10.84
CA TYR A 44 -11.00 -19.25 9.52
C TYR A 44 -11.99 -19.11 8.37
N SER A 45 -13.11 -19.84 8.41
CA SER A 45 -14.14 -19.82 7.34
C SER A 45 -14.81 -18.45 7.15
N GLN A 46 -14.59 -17.47 8.05
CA GLN A 46 -15.01 -16.08 7.84
C GLN A 46 -14.06 -15.31 6.90
N PHE A 47 -12.76 -15.67 6.89
CA PHE A 47 -11.70 -14.90 6.21
C PHE A 47 -11.05 -15.65 5.04
N LEU A 48 -11.13 -16.99 5.01
CA LEU A 48 -10.52 -17.82 3.98
C LEU A 48 -11.56 -18.67 3.23
N GLU A 49 -11.30 -18.88 1.95
CA GLU A 49 -11.97 -19.89 1.13
C GLU A 49 -11.11 -21.15 1.04
N GLY A 50 -11.69 -22.29 1.45
CA GLY A 50 -11.00 -23.57 1.53
C GLY A 50 -10.31 -23.85 2.88
N PRO A 51 -9.61 -25.00 3.01
CA PRO A 51 -8.93 -25.39 4.24
C PRO A 51 -7.70 -24.50 4.55
N PRO A 52 -7.51 -24.03 5.80
CA PRO A 52 -6.33 -23.23 6.16
C PRO A 52 -4.99 -23.92 5.89
N SER A 53 -4.94 -25.26 5.98
CA SER A 53 -3.77 -26.06 5.67
C SER A 53 -3.39 -26.05 4.18
N GLU A 54 -4.36 -25.97 3.28
CA GLU A 54 -4.11 -25.84 1.84
C GLU A 54 -3.59 -24.44 1.51
N PHE A 55 -4.22 -23.40 2.09
CA PHE A 55 -3.77 -22.01 1.95
C PHE A 55 -2.35 -21.81 2.47
N LEU A 56 -2.03 -22.35 3.65
CA LEU A 56 -0.67 -22.37 4.20
C LEU A 56 0.31 -23.10 3.27
N GLY A 57 -0.06 -24.25 2.71
CA GLY A 57 0.74 -24.98 1.73
C GLY A 57 1.05 -24.15 0.47
N SER A 58 0.05 -23.43 -0.06
CA SER A 58 0.24 -22.49 -1.18
C SER A 58 1.20 -21.33 -0.82
N ILE A 59 1.10 -20.76 0.39
CA ILE A 59 2.03 -19.71 0.86
C ILE A 59 3.46 -20.25 0.92
N LEU A 60 3.67 -21.41 1.57
CA LEU A 60 5.00 -22.01 1.70
C LEU A 60 5.62 -22.34 0.34
N SER A 61 4.83 -22.89 -0.59
CA SER A 61 5.28 -23.14 -1.97
C SER A 61 5.67 -21.85 -2.70
N THR A 62 4.91 -20.76 -2.48
CA THR A 62 5.21 -19.45 -3.06
C THR A 62 6.52 -18.90 -2.50
N ILE A 63 6.78 -19.02 -1.19
CA ILE A 63 8.05 -18.60 -0.55
C ILE A 63 9.25 -19.31 -1.19
N ASP A 64 9.16 -20.61 -1.48
CA ASP A 64 10.27 -21.35 -2.09
C ASP A 64 10.52 -20.93 -3.55
N ILE A 65 9.48 -20.57 -4.29
CA ILE A 65 9.60 -19.98 -5.63
C ILE A 65 10.21 -18.57 -5.56
N VAL A 66 9.83 -17.73 -4.57
CA VAL A 66 10.49 -16.44 -4.30
C VAL A 66 12.00 -16.64 -4.09
N LYS A 67 12.41 -17.60 -3.25
CA LYS A 67 13.84 -17.92 -3.04
C LYS A 67 14.54 -18.35 -4.34
N GLN A 68 13.91 -19.19 -5.16
CA GLN A 68 14.45 -19.62 -6.45
C GLN A 68 14.65 -18.45 -7.42
N VAL A 69 13.66 -17.56 -7.53
CA VAL A 69 13.73 -16.36 -8.37
C VAL A 69 14.78 -15.39 -7.83
N THR A 70 14.87 -15.15 -6.52
CA THR A 70 15.96 -14.38 -5.90
C THR A 70 17.33 -14.93 -6.30
N GLY A 71 17.50 -16.26 -6.29
CA GLY A 71 18.71 -16.91 -6.80
C GLY A 71 18.99 -16.56 -8.26
N THR A 72 17.97 -16.56 -9.12
CA THR A 72 18.08 -16.17 -10.54
C THR A 72 18.44 -14.70 -10.72
N VAL A 73 17.75 -13.78 -10.02
CA VAL A 73 18.03 -12.34 -10.06
C VAL A 73 19.46 -12.04 -9.60
N SER A 74 19.93 -12.74 -8.56
CA SER A 74 21.28 -12.54 -8.01
C SER A 74 22.42 -12.85 -9.00
N GLN A 75 22.18 -13.70 -10.01
CA GLN A 75 23.17 -14.02 -11.06
C GLN A 75 23.48 -12.84 -11.98
N PHE A 76 22.58 -11.86 -12.07
CA PHE A 76 22.82 -10.60 -12.80
C PHE A 76 23.56 -9.56 -11.94
N GLY A 77 23.62 -9.77 -10.62
CA GLY A 77 24.34 -8.90 -9.68
C GLY A 77 25.83 -8.86 -9.98
N GLY A 78 26.40 -7.66 -10.06
CA GLY A 78 27.81 -7.47 -10.40
C GLY A 78 28.11 -7.38 -11.91
N MET A 79 27.10 -7.17 -12.75
CA MET A 79 27.31 -6.78 -14.15
C MET A 79 27.94 -5.37 -14.20
N LEU A 80 29.28 -5.33 -14.22
CA LEU A 80 30.07 -4.10 -14.10
C LEU A 80 29.81 -3.14 -15.27
N GLY A 81 29.45 -1.89 -14.96
CA GLY A 81 29.45 -0.77 -15.91
C GLY A 81 28.12 -0.01 -16.05
N ASP A 82 26.96 -0.65 -15.81
CA ASP A 82 25.65 0.01 -15.90
C ASP A 82 25.12 0.36 -14.50
N PHE A 83 25.17 1.63 -14.14
CA PHE A 83 24.68 2.12 -12.84
C PHE A 83 23.18 1.92 -12.65
N ARG A 84 22.36 2.09 -13.70
CA ARG A 84 20.90 1.94 -13.58
C ARG A 84 20.53 0.46 -13.40
N LEU A 85 21.12 -0.41 -14.21
CA LEU A 85 20.90 -1.86 -14.12
C LEU A 85 21.29 -2.42 -12.75
N ASN A 86 22.43 -1.98 -12.18
CA ASN A 86 22.82 -2.40 -10.83
C ASN A 86 21.84 -1.92 -9.74
N ASN A 87 21.29 -0.69 -9.85
CA ASN A 87 20.22 -0.24 -8.94
C ASN A 87 18.94 -1.08 -9.13
N ALA A 88 18.52 -1.37 -10.36
CA ALA A 88 17.33 -2.18 -10.67
C ALA A 88 17.41 -3.61 -10.13
N ILE A 89 18.58 -4.25 -10.26
CA ILE A 89 18.84 -5.59 -9.70
C ILE A 89 18.79 -5.55 -8.16
N THR A 90 19.41 -4.53 -7.54
CA THR A 90 19.40 -4.38 -6.08
C THR A 90 17.98 -4.12 -5.56
N ASP A 91 17.18 -3.32 -6.28
CA ASP A 91 15.76 -3.12 -5.99
C ASP A 91 14.98 -4.43 -6.04
N CYS A 92 15.15 -5.20 -7.10
CA CYS A 92 14.45 -6.47 -7.23
C CYS A 92 14.78 -7.45 -6.10
N LEU A 93 16.06 -7.51 -5.69
CA LEU A 93 16.49 -8.35 -4.57
C LEU A 93 15.88 -7.89 -3.23
N ASP A 94 15.89 -6.58 -2.94
CA ASP A 94 15.25 -6.02 -1.74
C ASP A 94 13.72 -6.25 -1.75
N LEU A 95 13.06 -6.13 -2.92
CA LEU A 95 11.62 -6.34 -3.10
C LEU A 95 11.21 -7.81 -2.98
N LEU A 96 12.03 -8.75 -3.44
CA LEU A 96 11.84 -10.18 -3.22
C LEU A 96 12.05 -10.56 -1.75
N ASP A 97 13.01 -9.92 -1.05
CA ASP A 97 13.24 -10.07 0.39
C ASP A 97 12.10 -9.45 1.25
N PHE A 98 11.42 -8.39 0.77
CA PHE A 98 10.15 -7.94 1.38
C PHE A 98 9.03 -8.96 1.15
N SER A 99 8.88 -9.45 -0.08
CA SER A 99 7.84 -10.42 -0.45
C SER A 99 7.94 -11.74 0.34
N ALA A 100 9.16 -12.21 0.62
CA ALA A 100 9.41 -13.39 1.44
C ALA A 100 8.99 -13.17 2.91
N ASP A 101 9.28 -12.00 3.50
CA ASP A 101 8.84 -11.64 4.85
C ASP A 101 7.31 -11.54 4.94
N GLU A 102 6.68 -10.90 3.96
CA GLU A 102 5.23 -10.69 3.88
C GLU A 102 4.47 -12.02 3.80
N LEU A 103 4.93 -12.94 2.95
CA LEU A 103 4.43 -14.32 2.88
C LEU A 103 4.69 -15.08 4.19
N THR A 104 5.84 -14.88 4.84
CA THR A 104 6.16 -15.52 6.13
C THR A 104 5.23 -15.02 7.25
N TRP A 105 4.87 -13.74 7.25
CA TRP A 105 3.87 -13.18 8.17
C TRP A 105 2.47 -13.74 7.89
N ALA A 106 2.10 -13.88 6.60
CA ALA A 106 0.85 -14.50 6.20
C ALA A 106 0.76 -15.96 6.68
N ALA A 107 1.80 -16.78 6.47
CA ALA A 107 1.90 -18.14 7.00
C ALA A 107 1.75 -18.16 8.53
N SER A 108 2.52 -17.33 9.25
CA SER A 108 2.49 -17.26 10.72
C SER A 108 1.11 -16.90 11.27
N ALA A 109 0.38 -16.00 10.60
CA ALA A 109 -0.97 -15.61 10.98
C ALA A 109 -2.02 -16.66 10.62
N THR A 110 -1.83 -17.43 9.54
CA THR A 110 -2.65 -18.60 9.21
C THR A 110 -2.45 -19.74 10.21
N GLU A 111 -1.24 -19.95 10.72
CA GLU A 111 -0.97 -20.95 11.77
C GLU A 111 -1.48 -20.51 13.16
N ASN A 112 -1.36 -19.22 13.49
CA ASN A 112 -1.73 -18.69 14.80
C ASN A 112 -2.48 -17.34 14.70
N PRO A 113 -3.78 -17.35 14.37
CA PRO A 113 -4.59 -16.14 14.13
C PRO A 113 -4.93 -15.36 15.40
N HIS A 114 -4.65 -15.94 16.57
CA HIS A 114 -4.81 -15.28 17.87
C HIS A 114 -3.48 -14.77 18.44
N SER A 115 -2.38 -14.89 17.70
CA SER A 115 -1.09 -14.30 18.10
C SER A 115 -1.21 -12.78 18.12
N LYS A 116 -0.88 -12.16 19.27
CA LYS A 116 -1.04 -10.71 19.49
C LYS A 116 0.06 -9.86 18.82
N ASN A 117 0.78 -10.42 17.85
CA ASN A 117 2.07 -9.90 17.42
C ASN A 117 1.95 -9.06 16.14
N ASN A 118 1.71 -7.76 16.35
CA ASN A 118 2.14 -6.67 15.47
C ASN A 118 1.37 -6.46 14.15
N SER A 119 0.04 -6.58 14.17
CA SER A 119 -0.84 -6.11 13.09
C SER A 119 -2.20 -5.62 13.63
N THR A 120 -3.22 -5.44 12.79
CA THR A 120 -4.55 -4.92 13.20
C THR A 120 -5.34 -5.90 14.07
N GLY A 121 -5.01 -7.19 14.03
CA GLY A 121 -5.74 -8.25 14.72
C GLY A 121 -6.96 -8.73 13.92
N ASN A 122 -7.12 -8.28 12.68
CA ASN A 122 -8.10 -8.77 11.72
C ASN A 122 -7.37 -9.60 10.67
N LEU A 123 -7.45 -10.94 10.79
CA LEU A 123 -6.72 -11.87 9.94
C LEU A 123 -6.94 -11.61 8.43
N GLY A 124 -8.19 -11.43 7.99
CA GLY A 124 -8.49 -11.19 6.57
C GLY A 124 -7.88 -9.89 6.03
N SER A 125 -7.97 -8.81 6.80
CA SER A 125 -7.33 -7.53 6.47
C SER A 125 -5.80 -7.64 6.42
N ASP A 126 -5.21 -8.32 7.40
CA ASP A 126 -3.76 -8.47 7.53
C ASP A 126 -3.20 -9.32 6.38
N LEU A 127 -3.85 -10.47 6.07
CA LEU A 127 -3.52 -11.31 4.90
C LEU A 127 -3.67 -10.55 3.57
N GLN A 128 -4.78 -9.84 3.35
CA GLN A 128 -4.95 -9.02 2.14
C GLN A 128 -3.89 -7.94 2.02
N THR A 129 -3.50 -7.30 3.13
CA THR A 129 -2.47 -6.24 3.13
C THR A 129 -1.11 -6.80 2.71
N TRP A 130 -0.66 -7.89 3.32
CA TRP A 130 0.66 -8.47 3.02
C TRP A 130 0.73 -9.12 1.63
N LEU A 131 -0.31 -9.85 1.20
CA LEU A 131 -0.36 -10.41 -0.15
C LEU A 131 -0.47 -9.31 -1.23
N SER A 132 -1.19 -8.22 -0.95
CA SER A 132 -1.23 -7.06 -1.86
C SER A 132 0.14 -6.40 -2.01
N ALA A 133 0.89 -6.28 -0.90
CA ALA A 133 2.25 -5.75 -0.90
C ALA A 133 3.22 -6.65 -1.69
N ALA A 134 3.19 -7.97 -1.42
CA ALA A 134 4.04 -8.94 -2.12
C ALA A 134 3.81 -8.92 -3.64
N LEU A 135 2.56 -8.73 -4.08
CA LEU A 135 2.23 -8.59 -5.49
C LEU A 135 2.76 -7.28 -6.09
N ALA A 136 2.55 -6.15 -5.41
CA ALA A 136 3.07 -4.85 -5.82
C ALA A 136 4.61 -4.78 -5.83
N ASN A 137 5.28 -5.57 -4.99
CA ASN A 137 6.73 -5.73 -4.99
C ASN A 137 7.24 -6.35 -6.31
N GLN A 138 6.50 -7.29 -6.90
CA GLN A 138 6.86 -7.89 -8.21
C GLN A 138 6.77 -6.86 -9.34
N ASP A 139 5.65 -6.10 -9.38
CA ASP A 139 5.44 -5.00 -10.33
C ASP A 139 6.56 -3.97 -10.23
N THR A 140 6.92 -3.57 -9.01
CA THR A 140 7.97 -2.56 -8.76
C THR A 140 9.35 -3.06 -9.17
N CYS A 141 9.64 -4.36 -8.99
CA CYS A 141 10.88 -4.94 -9.52
C CYS A 141 10.92 -4.79 -11.04
N VAL A 142 9.87 -5.20 -11.76
CA VAL A 142 9.82 -5.13 -13.23
C VAL A 142 9.94 -3.69 -13.73
N ASP A 143 9.23 -2.74 -13.11
CA ASP A 143 9.28 -1.32 -13.47
C ASP A 143 10.67 -0.70 -13.17
N GLY A 144 11.41 -1.22 -12.18
CA GLY A 144 12.79 -0.82 -11.88
C GLY A 144 13.78 -1.01 -13.04
N PHE A 145 13.51 -1.94 -13.96
CA PHE A 145 14.32 -2.16 -15.17
C PHE A 145 13.99 -1.21 -16.32
N ASP A 146 13.07 -0.25 -16.17
CA ASP A 146 12.82 0.75 -17.21
C ASP A 146 14.04 1.62 -17.49
N GLY A 147 14.34 1.82 -18.78
CA GLY A 147 15.56 2.48 -19.22
C GLY A 147 16.84 1.64 -19.11
N THR A 148 16.74 0.33 -18.83
CA THR A 148 17.87 -0.64 -18.87
C THR A 148 17.79 -1.56 -20.09
N ASN A 149 18.68 -2.57 -20.17
CA ASN A 149 18.69 -3.57 -21.23
C ASN A 149 17.42 -4.44 -21.20
N SER A 150 16.65 -4.40 -22.30
CA SER A 150 15.39 -5.14 -22.46
C SER A 150 15.52 -6.66 -22.36
N PHE A 151 16.70 -7.23 -22.64
CA PHE A 151 16.95 -8.67 -22.47
C PHE A 151 16.88 -9.09 -21.00
N VAL A 152 17.54 -8.34 -20.11
CA VAL A 152 17.51 -8.63 -18.66
C VAL A 152 16.10 -8.42 -18.13
N LYS A 153 15.44 -7.31 -18.50
CA LYS A 153 14.03 -7.07 -18.15
C LYS A 153 13.13 -8.24 -18.55
N GLY A 154 13.29 -8.77 -19.77
CA GLY A 154 12.51 -9.91 -20.27
C GLY A 154 12.67 -11.19 -19.44
N ILE A 155 13.91 -11.53 -19.04
CA ILE A 155 14.18 -12.69 -18.17
C ILE A 155 13.53 -12.46 -16.80
N ILE A 156 13.74 -11.30 -16.19
CA ILE A 156 13.22 -10.96 -14.87
C ILE A 156 11.68 -10.97 -14.86
N SER A 157 11.02 -10.31 -15.82
CA SER A 157 9.56 -10.37 -15.99
C SER A 157 9.05 -11.81 -16.11
N SER A 158 9.75 -12.66 -16.87
CA SER A 158 9.36 -14.06 -17.03
C SER A 158 9.51 -14.87 -15.75
N SER A 159 10.56 -14.63 -14.96
CA SER A 159 10.80 -15.32 -13.68
C SER A 159 9.77 -14.92 -12.61
N LEU A 160 9.41 -13.64 -12.55
CA LEU A 160 8.46 -13.12 -11.58
C LEU A 160 7.01 -13.50 -11.90
N GLY A 161 6.68 -13.75 -13.18
CA GLY A 161 5.32 -14.11 -13.61
C GLY A 161 4.71 -15.29 -12.84
N GLN A 162 5.52 -16.29 -12.46
CA GLN A 162 5.06 -17.41 -11.63
C GLN A 162 4.68 -16.97 -10.20
N ILE A 163 5.46 -16.07 -9.59
CA ILE A 163 5.19 -15.52 -8.26
C ILE A 163 3.91 -14.67 -8.32
N THR A 164 3.78 -13.82 -9.33
CA THR A 164 2.58 -13.00 -9.60
C THR A 164 1.32 -13.86 -9.64
N SER A 165 1.28 -14.93 -10.44
CA SER A 165 0.10 -15.80 -10.53
C SER A 165 -0.26 -16.47 -9.20
N LEU A 166 0.73 -16.96 -8.46
CA LEU A 166 0.50 -17.60 -7.15
C LEU A 166 -0.02 -16.61 -6.10
N LEU A 167 0.48 -15.36 -6.10
CA LEU A 167 -0.01 -14.30 -5.23
C LEU A 167 -1.44 -13.90 -5.57
N GLN A 168 -1.83 -13.91 -6.85
CA GLN A 168 -3.21 -13.67 -7.28
C GLN A 168 -4.15 -14.81 -6.84
N GLU A 169 -3.74 -16.08 -7.00
CA GLU A 169 -4.49 -17.23 -6.48
C GLU A 169 -4.67 -17.18 -4.96
N LEU A 170 -3.63 -16.76 -4.22
CA LEU A 170 -3.70 -16.53 -2.78
C LEU A 170 -4.67 -15.39 -2.42
N LEU A 171 -4.61 -14.25 -3.12
CA LEU A 171 -5.52 -13.12 -2.90
C LEU A 171 -6.99 -13.48 -3.11
N ILE A 172 -7.30 -14.26 -4.15
CA ILE A 172 -8.66 -14.76 -4.43
C ILE A 172 -9.20 -15.57 -3.23
N LYS A 173 -8.36 -16.39 -2.60
CA LYS A 173 -8.74 -17.21 -1.43
C LYS A 173 -8.98 -16.40 -0.15
N VAL A 174 -8.61 -15.12 -0.07
CA VAL A 174 -8.87 -14.28 1.12
C VAL A 174 -10.16 -13.47 0.94
N ARG A 175 -11.19 -13.84 1.70
CA ARG A 175 -12.53 -13.26 1.59
C ARG A 175 -12.50 -11.75 1.86
N PRO A 176 -13.12 -10.92 0.98
CA PRO A 176 -13.37 -9.52 1.28
C PRO A 176 -14.11 -9.38 2.62
N LEU A 177 -13.72 -8.39 3.42
CA LEU A 177 -14.46 -8.06 4.63
C LEU A 177 -15.93 -7.78 4.27
N PRO A 178 -16.91 -8.38 4.97
CA PRO A 178 -18.31 -8.04 4.75
C PRO A 178 -18.49 -6.56 5.07
N SER A 179 -18.94 -5.78 4.08
CA SER A 179 -19.28 -4.38 4.28
C SER A 179 -20.24 -4.25 5.45
N SER A 180 -19.97 -3.33 6.38
CA SER A 180 -20.81 -3.03 7.53
C SER A 180 -22.16 -2.43 7.08
N THR A 181 -23.07 -3.28 6.60
CA THR A 181 -24.46 -2.92 6.30
C THR A 181 -25.17 -2.58 7.61
N SER A 182 -25.10 -1.30 7.98
CA SER A 182 -25.63 -0.76 9.22
C SER A 182 -27.17 -0.75 9.25
N GLY A 183 -27.78 -1.93 9.33
CA GLY A 183 -29.16 -2.12 9.74
C GLY A 183 -29.24 -2.09 11.26
N GLY A 184 -29.51 -0.92 11.85
CA GLY A 184 -29.46 -0.77 13.31
C GLY A 184 -29.74 0.65 13.81
N GLY A 185 -30.89 1.23 13.45
CA GLY A 185 -31.33 2.51 13.99
C GLY A 185 -31.69 2.40 15.48
N GLY A 186 -30.73 2.71 16.36
CA GLY A 186 -30.91 2.79 17.81
C GLY A 186 -30.74 4.23 18.32
N GLY A 187 -31.84 4.94 18.58
CA GLY A 187 -31.81 6.32 19.05
C GLY A 187 -31.25 6.48 20.46
N GLY A 188 -29.95 6.78 20.58
CA GLY A 188 -29.29 7.19 21.83
C GLY A 188 -29.27 8.72 21.99
N ARG A 189 -29.64 9.23 23.17
CA ARG A 189 -29.81 10.66 23.45
C ARG A 189 -28.53 11.49 23.22
N LYS A 190 -28.69 12.70 22.67
CA LYS A 190 -27.69 13.78 22.81
C LYS A 190 -27.40 14.01 24.30
N LEU A 191 -26.15 13.84 24.70
CA LEU A 191 -25.60 14.40 25.93
C LEU A 191 -24.54 15.43 25.54
N LEU A 192 -24.97 16.70 25.52
CA LEU A 192 -24.06 17.85 25.49
C LEU A 192 -23.42 17.98 26.88
N GLY A 193 -22.10 18.07 26.93
CA GLY A 193 -21.37 18.57 28.10
C GLY A 193 -20.50 17.55 28.84
N ALA A 194 -19.24 17.44 28.40
CA ALA A 194 -18.10 17.21 29.28
C ALA A 194 -16.82 17.74 28.60
N LYS A 195 -16.08 18.60 29.30
CA LYS A 195 -14.67 18.89 28.97
C LYS A 195 -13.78 17.82 29.60
N ALA A 196 -12.57 17.68 29.05
CA ALA A 196 -11.38 17.03 29.63
C ALA A 196 -11.26 15.48 29.63
N ASP A 197 -10.23 15.04 28.89
CA ASP A 197 -9.15 14.17 29.38
C ASP A 197 -9.45 12.73 29.83
N HIS A 198 -10.02 11.91 28.94
CA HIS A 198 -10.04 10.44 29.12
C HIS A 198 -9.38 9.69 27.95
N PHE A 199 -8.06 9.53 28.03
CA PHE A 199 -7.31 8.56 27.23
C PHE A 199 -7.66 7.10 27.65
N PRO A 200 -7.66 6.12 26.73
CA PRO A 200 -7.99 4.72 27.03
C PRO A 200 -7.13 4.10 28.13
N SER A 201 -7.71 3.23 28.96
CA SER A 201 -7.05 2.63 30.15
C SER A 201 -5.80 1.80 29.84
N TRP A 202 -5.67 1.27 28.62
CA TRP A 202 -4.48 0.55 28.16
C TRP A 202 -3.32 1.47 27.73
N MET A 203 -3.57 2.76 27.49
CA MET A 203 -2.54 3.75 27.16
C MET A 203 -1.84 4.21 28.44
N LYS A 204 -0.55 3.90 28.57
CA LYS A 204 0.22 4.16 29.79
C LYS A 204 0.37 5.67 30.02
N LEU A 205 0.45 6.08 31.28
CA LEU A 205 0.59 7.50 31.66
C LEU A 205 1.79 8.20 30.99
N ARG A 206 2.87 7.47 30.71
CA ARG A 206 4.03 7.98 29.95
C ARG A 206 3.65 8.38 28.52
N ASP A 207 2.89 7.54 27.82
CA ASP A 207 2.48 7.77 26.42
C ASP A 207 1.53 8.97 26.32
N ARG A 208 0.63 9.14 27.30
CA ARG A 208 -0.24 10.32 27.44
C ARG A 208 0.58 11.61 27.61
N LYS A 209 1.64 11.57 28.42
CA LYS A 209 2.50 12.72 28.69
C LYS A 209 3.38 13.12 27.48
N LEU A 210 3.87 12.12 26.74
CA LEU A 210 4.63 12.30 25.48
C LEU A 210 3.83 13.03 24.37
N LEU A 211 2.50 13.06 24.46
CA LEU A 211 1.62 13.73 23.49
C LEU A 211 1.32 15.20 23.82
N VAL A 212 1.35 15.56 25.10
CA VAL A 212 1.01 16.91 25.60
C VAL A 212 2.24 17.83 25.64
N GLU A 213 3.43 17.30 25.93
CA GLU A 213 4.67 18.09 25.99
C GLU A 213 5.29 18.28 24.60
N ALA A 214 4.68 19.15 23.79
CA ALA A 214 5.23 19.67 22.52
C ALA A 214 6.47 20.58 22.70
N ASN A 215 7.23 20.36 23.77
CA ASN A 215 8.48 21.02 24.15
C ASN A 215 9.34 20.10 25.05
N GLY A 216 9.08 18.79 25.06
CA GLY A 216 9.68 17.89 26.07
C GLY A 216 9.33 16.41 25.98
N ALA A 217 8.88 15.89 24.83
CA ALA A 217 8.90 14.44 24.62
C ALA A 217 10.33 13.94 24.90
N ALA A 218 10.48 13.03 25.86
CA ALA A 218 11.79 12.50 26.25
C ALA A 218 12.36 11.64 25.11
N ALA A 219 13.04 12.31 24.17
CA ALA A 219 13.66 11.71 23.02
C ALA A 219 14.73 10.72 23.48
N ASP A 220 14.79 9.56 22.83
CA ASP A 220 15.87 8.60 23.05
C ASP A 220 17.19 9.16 22.53
N VAL A 221 17.14 9.89 21.41
CA VAL A 221 18.28 10.57 20.78
C VAL A 221 17.86 11.90 20.15
N VAL A 222 18.78 12.86 20.11
CA VAL A 222 18.60 14.17 19.47
C VAL A 222 19.59 14.34 18.32
N VAL A 223 19.10 14.81 17.18
CA VAL A 223 19.90 15.19 16.01
C VAL A 223 19.95 16.71 15.92
N ALA A 224 21.16 17.28 15.81
CA ALA A 224 21.36 18.73 15.66
C ALA A 224 22.64 19.04 14.88
N GLN A 225 22.53 19.81 13.79
CA GLN A 225 23.69 20.19 12.95
C GLN A 225 24.68 21.14 13.65
N ASP A 226 24.25 21.79 14.75
CA ASP A 226 25.07 22.69 15.56
C ASP A 226 25.89 21.97 16.66
N GLY A 227 25.83 20.62 16.70
CA GLY A 227 26.53 19.80 17.70
C GLY A 227 25.87 19.76 19.07
N THR A 228 24.68 20.34 19.26
CA THR A 228 23.94 20.35 20.54
C THR A 228 23.03 19.13 20.74
N GLY A 229 23.24 18.06 19.97
CA GLY A 229 22.55 16.77 20.05
C GLY A 229 23.55 15.61 20.01
N GLN A 230 23.09 14.38 20.25
CA GLN A 230 23.95 13.19 20.19
C GLN A 230 24.46 12.87 18.78
N PHE A 231 23.73 13.30 17.74
CA PHE A 231 24.08 13.07 16.34
C PHE A 231 23.99 14.35 15.50
N THR A 232 24.76 14.42 14.43
CA THR A 232 24.68 15.49 13.41
C THR A 232 23.98 15.05 12.12
N SER A 233 23.84 13.74 11.90
CA SER A 233 23.08 13.10 10.80
C SER A 233 21.84 12.39 11.33
N VAL A 234 20.76 12.40 10.54
CA VAL A 234 19.54 11.64 10.81
C VAL A 234 19.77 10.14 10.61
N GLN A 235 20.52 9.75 9.59
CA GLN A 235 20.84 8.33 9.34
C GLN A 235 21.62 7.69 10.50
N ASP A 236 22.56 8.40 11.14
CA ASP A 236 23.29 7.86 12.30
C ASP A 236 22.35 7.59 13.49
N ALA A 237 21.39 8.48 13.75
CA ALA A 237 20.38 8.29 14.79
C ALA A 237 19.44 7.11 14.48
N VAL A 238 19.11 6.88 13.20
CA VAL A 238 18.39 5.68 12.75
C VAL A 238 19.23 4.41 12.96
N MET A 239 20.53 4.45 12.68
CA MET A 239 21.44 3.31 12.90
C MET A 239 21.56 2.95 14.39
N ALA A 240 21.55 3.94 15.29
CA ALA A 240 21.58 3.73 16.74
C ALA A 240 20.29 3.12 17.33
N ALA A 241 19.15 3.22 16.66
CA ALA A 241 17.89 2.63 17.13
C ALA A 241 17.96 1.08 17.22
N PRO A 242 17.34 0.43 18.22
CA PRO A 242 17.28 -1.03 18.29
C PRO A 242 16.44 -1.60 17.13
N ASN A 243 16.83 -2.78 16.63
CA ASN A 243 16.02 -3.55 15.69
C ASN A 243 14.83 -4.21 16.40
N GLU A 244 13.74 -4.40 15.67
CA GLU A 244 12.54 -5.17 16.02
C GLU A 244 11.92 -4.77 17.38
N SER A 245 12.12 -3.51 17.78
CA SER A 245 11.71 -3.02 19.09
C SER A 245 10.20 -2.92 19.22
N THR A 246 9.66 -3.49 20.29
CA THR A 246 8.25 -3.35 20.70
C THR A 246 7.98 -2.02 21.41
N ARG A 247 9.03 -1.23 21.72
CA ARG A 247 8.92 0.12 22.27
C ARG A 247 9.14 1.15 21.16
N ARG A 248 8.36 2.23 21.19
CA ARG A 248 8.60 3.41 20.35
C ARG A 248 9.97 4.04 20.68
N PHE A 249 10.82 4.20 19.66
CA PHE A 249 12.12 4.86 19.76
C PHE A 249 12.03 6.26 19.16
N VAL A 250 12.25 7.30 19.96
CA VAL A 250 11.97 8.69 19.59
C VAL A 250 13.27 9.42 19.19
N ILE A 251 13.35 9.82 17.93
CA ILE A 251 14.40 10.66 17.36
C ILE A 251 13.85 12.09 17.25
N TYR A 252 14.40 13.03 18.02
CA TYR A 252 14.09 14.44 17.89
C TYR A 252 15.12 15.13 16.99
N ILE A 253 14.66 15.83 15.95
CA ILE A 253 15.50 16.44 14.92
C ILE A 253 15.31 17.96 14.98
N LYS A 254 16.31 18.67 15.50
CA LYS A 254 16.27 20.14 15.59
C LYS A 254 16.20 20.77 14.20
N LYS A 255 15.75 22.02 14.13
CA LYS A 255 15.73 22.86 12.94
C LYS A 255 17.06 22.79 12.18
N GLY A 256 16.99 22.72 10.86
CA GLY A 256 18.14 22.48 10.00
C GLY A 256 17.72 21.96 8.62
N ILE A 257 18.68 21.95 7.70
CA ILE A 257 18.52 21.34 6.37
C ILE A 257 19.53 20.20 6.29
N TYR A 258 19.03 18.99 6.53
CA TYR A 258 19.79 17.75 6.55
C TYR A 258 19.92 17.23 5.12
N LYS A 259 21.09 17.46 4.52
CA LYS A 259 21.40 17.06 3.13
C LYS A 259 21.90 15.61 3.09
N GLU A 260 20.98 14.67 3.22
CA GLU A 260 21.25 13.23 3.26
C GLU A 260 20.09 12.43 2.66
N ASN A 261 20.39 11.23 2.15
CA ASN A 261 19.37 10.22 1.84
C ASN A 261 19.25 9.30 3.07
N VAL A 262 18.04 9.18 3.64
CA VAL A 262 17.78 8.40 4.85
C VAL A 262 16.96 7.17 4.51
N GLU A 263 17.37 6.00 5.05
CA GLU A 263 16.66 4.73 4.86
C GLU A 263 16.44 4.01 6.19
N ILE A 264 15.16 3.86 6.56
CA ILE A 264 14.69 3.06 7.70
C ILE A 264 14.28 1.68 7.20
N LYS A 265 15.24 0.74 7.20
CA LYS A 265 15.05 -0.64 6.71
C LYS A 265 14.04 -1.45 7.53
N LYS A 266 13.50 -2.54 6.94
CA LYS A 266 12.41 -3.37 7.49
C LYS A 266 12.53 -3.81 8.96
N LYS A 267 13.75 -3.95 9.49
CA LYS A 267 14.00 -4.33 10.90
C LYS A 267 13.92 -3.18 11.91
N LYS A 268 13.84 -1.92 11.48
CA LYS A 268 13.83 -0.73 12.35
C LYS A 268 12.40 -0.34 12.74
N TRP A 269 11.75 -1.16 13.57
CA TRP A 269 10.34 -0.99 13.95
C TRP A 269 10.11 0.15 14.94
N ASN A 270 8.91 0.73 14.90
CA ASN A 270 8.40 1.69 15.89
C ASN A 270 9.27 2.95 16.08
N ILE A 271 10.03 3.38 15.07
CA ILE A 271 10.73 4.67 15.11
C ILE A 271 9.72 5.82 15.00
N MET A 272 9.86 6.82 15.85
CA MET A 272 9.16 8.10 15.75
C MET A 272 10.16 9.23 15.53
N MET A 273 9.98 10.00 14.47
CA MET A 273 10.74 11.23 14.19
C MET A 273 9.89 12.46 14.47
N ILE A 274 10.45 13.43 15.21
CA ILE A 274 9.80 14.70 15.54
C ILE A 274 10.74 15.83 15.14
N GLY A 275 10.30 16.75 14.26
CA GLY A 275 11.02 17.97 13.94
C GLY A 275 10.63 19.16 14.84
N ASP A 276 11.38 20.26 14.74
CA ASP A 276 11.03 21.57 15.34
C ASP A 276 9.84 22.27 14.62
N GLY A 277 9.35 21.69 13.52
CA GLY A 277 8.30 22.24 12.69
C GLY A 277 8.57 21.99 11.21
N MET A 278 7.52 21.66 10.45
CA MET A 278 7.65 21.35 9.01
C MET A 278 8.39 22.43 8.21
N ASN A 279 8.28 23.70 8.59
CA ASN A 279 8.91 24.81 7.87
C ASN A 279 10.39 25.02 8.22
N VAL A 280 10.93 24.33 9.23
CA VAL A 280 12.28 24.59 9.78
C VAL A 280 13.16 23.35 9.94
N THR A 281 12.57 22.13 9.94
CA THR A 281 13.32 20.87 9.90
C THR A 281 13.07 20.19 8.55
N LEU A 282 14.09 20.12 7.69
CA LEU A 282 14.02 19.57 6.34
C LEU A 282 15.06 18.45 6.16
N ILE A 283 14.66 17.30 5.61
CA ILE A 283 15.56 16.29 5.04
C ILE A 283 15.45 16.42 3.52
N SER A 284 16.59 16.67 2.84
CA SER A 284 16.61 17.13 1.45
C SER A 284 17.72 16.44 0.63
N SER A 285 17.38 15.91 -0.54
CA SER A 285 18.32 15.33 -1.51
C SER A 285 17.85 15.61 -2.95
N ASN A 286 18.49 15.03 -3.96
CA ASN A 286 18.23 15.28 -5.38
C ASN A 286 18.42 14.06 -6.30
N ARG A 287 18.41 12.84 -5.77
CA ARG A 287 18.45 11.61 -6.60
C ARG A 287 17.22 11.57 -7.51
N ASN A 288 17.41 11.11 -8.75
CA ASN A 288 16.38 11.19 -9.79
C ASN A 288 16.64 10.20 -10.93
N PHE A 289 15.62 9.97 -11.74
CA PHE A 289 15.65 9.02 -12.85
C PHE A 289 16.69 9.37 -13.92
N ILE A 290 16.78 10.63 -14.34
CA ILE A 290 17.72 11.06 -15.40
C ILE A 290 19.17 10.74 -15.04
N ASP A 291 19.57 10.98 -13.78
CA ASP A 291 20.93 10.72 -13.28
C ASP A 291 21.20 9.25 -12.93
N GLY A 292 20.38 8.33 -13.46
CA GLY A 292 20.63 6.88 -13.45
C GLY A 292 20.04 6.12 -12.27
N TRP A 293 19.37 6.79 -11.32
CA TRP A 293 18.66 6.09 -10.25
C TRP A 293 17.35 5.49 -10.77
N THR A 294 16.89 4.41 -10.13
CA THR A 294 15.51 3.94 -10.25
C THR A 294 14.58 4.88 -9.48
N THR A 295 13.28 4.91 -9.83
CA THR A 295 12.29 5.66 -9.04
C THR A 295 12.29 5.22 -7.57
N PHE A 296 12.44 3.92 -7.31
CA PHE A 296 12.46 3.35 -5.95
C PHE A 296 13.63 3.83 -5.07
N ARG A 297 14.85 3.97 -5.64
CA ARG A 297 16.04 4.51 -4.93
C ARG A 297 16.26 6.01 -5.07
N SER A 298 15.43 6.70 -5.87
CA SER A 298 15.43 8.16 -5.96
C SER A 298 14.96 8.85 -4.66
N ALA A 299 14.32 8.09 -3.75
CA ALA A 299 13.80 8.57 -2.48
C ALA A 299 14.83 9.33 -1.64
N THR A 300 14.50 10.56 -1.26
CA THR A 300 15.24 11.32 -0.24
C THR A 300 15.09 10.67 1.14
N PHE A 301 13.87 10.29 1.50
CA PHE A 301 13.58 9.51 2.69
C PHE A 301 12.79 8.24 2.33
N ALA A 302 13.26 7.08 2.79
CA ALA A 302 12.61 5.79 2.58
C ALA A 302 12.36 5.08 3.92
N VAL A 303 11.17 4.50 4.09
CA VAL A 303 10.82 3.79 5.33
C VAL A 303 9.99 2.52 5.10
N SER A 304 10.57 1.39 5.53
CA SER A 304 10.00 0.04 5.48
C SER A 304 9.74 -0.56 6.87
N GLY A 305 10.34 0.02 7.92
CA GLY A 305 10.18 -0.45 9.31
C GLY A 305 8.79 -0.12 9.88
N ARG A 306 7.97 -1.17 10.15
CA ARG A 306 6.56 -1.03 10.58
C ARG A 306 6.35 -0.10 11.79
N GLY A 307 5.19 0.54 11.84
CA GLY A 307 4.78 1.42 12.95
C GLY A 307 5.52 2.75 12.98
N PHE A 308 6.10 3.18 11.86
CA PHE A 308 6.82 4.45 11.77
C PHE A 308 5.89 5.66 11.98
N ILE A 309 6.38 6.69 12.68
CA ILE A 309 5.68 7.97 12.82
C ILE A 309 6.63 9.11 12.46
N ALA A 310 6.25 9.96 11.52
CA ALA A 310 6.89 11.27 11.30
C ALA A 310 5.96 12.39 11.77
N ARG A 311 6.52 13.40 12.44
CA ARG A 311 5.79 14.58 12.90
C ARG A 311 6.60 15.86 12.73
N ASP A 312 5.93 16.94 12.32
CA ASP A 312 6.48 18.30 12.30
C ASP A 312 7.81 18.43 11.50
N ILE A 313 7.91 17.75 10.35
CA ILE A 313 9.13 17.66 9.51
C ILE A 313 8.82 17.74 8.00
N THR A 314 9.76 18.19 7.18
CA THR A 314 9.68 18.17 5.70
C THR A 314 10.62 17.13 5.09
N PHE A 315 10.13 16.40 4.09
CA PHE A 315 10.92 15.59 3.16
C PHE A 315 10.89 16.25 1.78
N GLU A 316 12.05 16.43 1.14
CA GLU A 316 12.16 17.23 -0.08
C GLU A 316 13.12 16.59 -1.10
N ASN A 317 12.69 16.49 -2.35
CA ASN A 317 13.57 16.20 -3.48
C ASN A 317 13.72 17.44 -4.37
N THR A 318 14.95 17.93 -4.51
CA THR A 318 15.29 19.18 -5.20
C THR A 318 15.77 18.98 -6.64
N ALA A 319 15.57 17.80 -7.23
CA ALA A 319 16.09 17.48 -8.56
C ALA A 319 15.55 18.36 -9.71
N GLY A 320 14.32 18.86 -9.61
CA GLY A 320 13.67 19.67 -10.64
C GLY A 320 12.83 18.87 -11.65
N PRO A 321 11.89 19.51 -12.37
CA PRO A 321 10.96 18.83 -13.28
C PRO A 321 11.63 18.27 -14.56
N GLU A 322 12.81 18.79 -14.92
CA GLU A 322 13.65 18.30 -16.01
C GLU A 322 14.36 16.97 -15.71
N LYS A 323 14.36 16.52 -14.44
CA LYS A 323 14.97 15.26 -14.01
C LYS A 323 14.01 14.07 -13.95
N HIS A 324 12.75 14.28 -14.35
CA HIS A 324 11.65 13.32 -14.27
C HIS A 324 11.45 12.77 -12.85
N GLN A 325 11.27 11.46 -12.68
CA GLN A 325 10.92 10.83 -11.41
C GLN A 325 11.98 11.11 -10.34
N ALA A 326 11.58 11.76 -9.23
CA ALA A 326 12.48 12.17 -8.17
C ALA A 326 11.76 12.17 -6.81
N VAL A 327 11.75 11.02 -6.14
CA VAL A 327 10.94 10.79 -4.93
C VAL A 327 11.50 11.57 -3.73
N ALA A 328 10.61 12.26 -3.00
CA ALA A 328 10.95 12.92 -1.75
C ALA A 328 10.73 11.98 -0.55
N LEU A 329 9.60 11.30 -0.52
CA LEU A 329 9.26 10.31 0.51
C LEU A 329 8.77 9.01 -0.16
N ARG A 330 9.41 7.88 0.16
CA ARG A 330 8.89 6.54 -0.07
C ARG A 330 8.48 5.91 1.27
N SER A 331 7.29 5.33 1.32
CA SER A 331 6.82 4.56 2.47
C SER A 331 6.24 3.22 2.01
N ASP A 332 6.78 2.17 2.62
CA ASP A 332 6.35 0.77 2.58
C ASP A 332 6.20 0.22 4.02
N SER A 333 6.28 1.11 5.03
CA SER A 333 5.96 0.79 6.42
C SER A 333 4.47 0.64 6.62
N ASP A 334 4.04 -0.57 6.97
CA ASP A 334 2.71 -0.82 7.50
C ASP A 334 2.44 -0.07 8.81
N LEU A 335 1.18 0.32 9.01
CA LEU A 335 0.70 1.10 10.15
C LEU A 335 1.49 2.41 10.37
N SER A 336 1.91 3.07 9.28
CA SER A 336 2.68 4.32 9.33
C SER A 336 1.80 5.56 9.45
N VAL A 337 2.30 6.58 10.19
CA VAL A 337 1.65 7.89 10.31
C VAL A 337 2.58 9.03 9.94
N PHE A 338 2.08 9.95 9.12
CA PHE A 338 2.71 11.23 8.83
C PHE A 338 1.79 12.33 9.31
N TYR A 339 2.21 13.09 10.33
CA TYR A 339 1.37 14.09 10.99
C TYR A 339 2.00 15.49 10.98
N ARG A 340 1.35 16.44 10.30
CA ARG A 340 1.92 17.78 10.05
C ARG A 340 3.31 17.69 9.43
N CYS A 341 3.46 16.84 8.43
CA CYS A 341 4.65 16.77 7.59
C CYS A 341 4.45 17.57 6.29
N SER A 342 5.54 17.95 5.63
CA SER A 342 5.50 18.36 4.22
C SER A 342 6.29 17.39 3.35
N VAL A 343 5.79 17.14 2.13
CA VAL A 343 6.46 16.32 1.12
C VAL A 343 6.53 17.13 -0.17
N LYS A 344 7.73 17.44 -0.64
CA LYS A 344 7.97 18.40 -1.72
C LYS A 344 8.83 17.82 -2.82
N GLY A 345 8.39 17.98 -4.06
CA GLY A 345 9.16 17.61 -5.24
C GLY A 345 8.55 18.18 -6.51
N TYR A 346 8.72 17.44 -7.61
CA TYR A 346 8.04 17.69 -8.88
C TYR A 346 7.32 16.41 -9.31
N GLN A 347 7.89 15.64 -10.23
CA GLN A 347 7.35 14.35 -10.63
C GLN A 347 7.65 13.27 -9.58
N ASP A 348 6.68 12.39 -9.32
CA ASP A 348 6.80 11.24 -8.40
C ASP A 348 7.14 11.65 -6.93
N THR A 349 6.61 12.78 -6.44
CA THR A 349 7.01 13.36 -5.14
C THR A 349 6.81 12.42 -3.93
N LEU A 350 5.64 11.80 -3.80
CA LEU A 350 5.27 10.89 -2.70
C LEU A 350 4.98 9.50 -3.24
N TYR A 351 5.85 8.54 -2.91
CA TYR A 351 5.68 7.12 -3.24
C TYR A 351 5.07 6.38 -2.03
N THR A 352 3.74 6.28 -1.99
CA THR A 352 3.03 5.39 -1.06
C THR A 352 3.02 3.98 -1.63
N HIS A 353 4.18 3.31 -1.53
CA HIS A 353 4.52 2.09 -2.26
C HIS A 353 3.56 0.94 -1.96
N THR A 354 3.50 0.49 -0.71
CA THR A 354 2.65 -0.64 -0.25
C THR A 354 2.11 -0.39 1.18
N MET A 355 1.40 -1.37 1.74
CA MET A 355 0.90 -1.40 3.12
C MET A 355 -0.11 -0.29 3.50
N ARG A 356 -0.54 -0.26 4.78
CA ARG A 356 -1.52 0.71 5.31
C ARG A 356 -0.83 1.97 5.85
N GLN A 357 -1.29 3.14 5.41
CA GLN A 357 -0.65 4.43 5.72
C GLN A 357 -1.68 5.53 6.03
N PHE A 358 -1.36 6.41 6.98
CA PHE A 358 -2.20 7.55 7.37
C PHE A 358 -1.45 8.88 7.30
N TYR A 359 -1.94 9.81 6.49
CA TYR A 359 -1.39 11.16 6.35
C TYR A 359 -2.41 12.17 6.90
N ARG A 360 -2.02 12.96 7.91
CA ARG A 360 -2.91 13.89 8.63
C ARG A 360 -2.30 15.28 8.73
N ASP A 361 -3.07 16.31 8.38
CA ASP A 361 -2.65 17.72 8.40
C ASP A 361 -1.35 17.99 7.59
N CYS A 362 -1.07 17.18 6.56
CA CYS A 362 0.16 17.26 5.77
C CYS A 362 0.06 18.25 4.59
N ARG A 363 1.21 18.68 4.08
CA ARG A 363 1.35 19.52 2.87
C ARG A 363 2.13 18.80 1.78
N ILE A 364 1.48 18.42 0.68
CA ILE A 364 2.09 17.62 -0.39
C ILE A 364 2.05 18.42 -1.69
N SER A 365 3.20 18.59 -2.36
CA SER A 365 3.31 19.44 -3.56
C SER A 365 4.19 18.85 -4.65
N GLY A 366 3.68 18.79 -5.89
CA GLY A 366 4.41 18.29 -7.07
C GLY A 366 3.69 18.57 -8.39
N THR A 367 4.07 17.87 -9.47
CA THR A 367 3.57 18.10 -10.83
C THR A 367 2.90 16.86 -11.43
N VAL A 368 3.69 15.91 -11.93
CA VAL A 368 3.23 14.67 -12.55
C VAL A 368 3.22 13.55 -11.51
N ASP A 369 2.10 12.85 -11.40
CA ASP A 369 1.94 11.61 -10.62
C ASP A 369 2.45 11.76 -9.18
N PHE A 370 2.27 12.95 -8.59
CA PHE A 370 3.06 13.33 -7.42
C PHE A 370 2.60 12.66 -6.11
N ILE A 371 1.52 11.88 -6.15
CA ILE A 371 1.13 10.87 -5.16
C ILE A 371 0.86 9.56 -5.90
N PHE A 372 1.74 8.57 -5.77
CA PHE A 372 1.67 7.32 -6.54
C PHE A 372 2.07 6.09 -5.72
N GLY A 373 1.81 4.90 -6.27
CA GLY A 373 2.03 3.62 -5.60
C GLY A 373 0.77 2.79 -5.41
N ASN A 374 0.90 1.70 -4.65
CA ASN A 374 -0.14 0.70 -4.44
C ASN A 374 -0.40 0.42 -2.94
N GLY A 375 -0.15 1.39 -2.05
CA GLY A 375 -0.57 1.31 -0.65
C GLY A 375 -2.10 1.40 -0.46
N ALA A 376 -2.57 1.07 0.73
CA ALA A 376 -3.90 1.40 1.24
C ALA A 376 -3.78 2.68 2.08
N VAL A 377 -4.14 3.83 1.51
CA VAL A 377 -3.78 5.14 2.07
C VAL A 377 -5.00 6.02 2.32
N ILE A 378 -5.06 6.60 3.51
CA ILE A 378 -5.94 7.72 3.82
C ILE A 378 -5.11 9.01 3.95
N PHE A 379 -5.48 10.02 3.17
CA PHE A 379 -5.09 11.42 3.37
C PHE A 379 -6.26 12.15 4.03
N GLN A 380 -6.05 12.74 5.21
CA GLN A 380 -7.09 13.44 5.95
C GLN A 380 -6.69 14.86 6.34
N ASN A 381 -7.49 15.85 5.95
CA ASN A 381 -7.21 17.27 6.18
C ASN A 381 -5.84 17.73 5.63
N CYS A 382 -5.40 17.14 4.51
CA CYS A 382 -4.14 17.49 3.85
C CYS A 382 -4.32 18.63 2.84
N LEU A 383 -3.32 19.50 2.74
CA LEU A 383 -3.20 20.49 1.67
C LEU A 383 -2.39 19.88 0.53
N ILE A 384 -3.00 19.78 -0.65
CA ILE A 384 -2.46 19.12 -1.84
C ILE A 384 -2.27 20.19 -2.91
N GLN A 385 -1.04 20.43 -3.37
CA GLN A 385 -0.70 21.60 -4.18
C GLN A 385 -0.01 21.22 -5.50
N ALA A 386 -0.70 21.46 -6.61
CA ALA A 386 -0.09 21.32 -7.94
C ALA A 386 0.90 22.47 -8.19
N LYS A 387 2.09 22.15 -8.70
CA LYS A 387 3.17 23.09 -8.97
C LYS A 387 3.31 23.43 -10.46
N LYS A 388 4.12 24.44 -10.78
CA LYS A 388 4.50 24.75 -12.16
C LYS A 388 5.54 23.75 -12.67
N GLY A 389 5.11 22.90 -13.60
CA GLY A 389 5.95 21.96 -14.33
C GLY A 389 6.62 22.54 -15.58
N LEU A 390 7.10 21.65 -16.45
CA LEU A 390 7.62 22.02 -17.77
C LEU A 390 6.50 22.59 -18.68
N PRO A 391 6.83 23.39 -19.71
CA PRO A 391 5.84 23.83 -20.69
C PRO A 391 5.04 22.66 -21.28
N GLN A 392 3.71 22.82 -21.36
CA GLN A 392 2.75 21.80 -21.84
C GLN A 392 2.68 20.50 -21.00
N GLN A 393 3.43 20.38 -19.90
CA GLN A 393 3.29 19.27 -18.97
C GLN A 393 1.89 19.29 -18.33
N LYS A 394 1.23 18.12 -18.32
CA LYS A 394 -0.02 17.91 -17.61
C LYS A 394 0.29 17.46 -16.18
N ASN A 395 -0.25 18.16 -15.19
CA ASN A 395 -0.14 17.76 -13.80
C ASN A 395 -1.20 16.70 -13.46
N THR A 396 -0.83 15.74 -12.63
CA THR A 396 -1.69 14.66 -12.13
C THR A 396 -1.45 14.50 -10.64
N VAL A 397 -2.51 14.69 -9.83
CA VAL A 397 -2.40 14.57 -8.37
C VAL A 397 -2.11 13.12 -7.98
N THR A 398 -2.79 12.14 -8.59
CA THR A 398 -2.54 10.71 -8.33
C THR A 398 -2.17 9.87 -9.54
N ALA A 399 -1.37 8.83 -9.28
CA ALA A 399 -1.18 7.69 -10.17
C ALA A 399 -1.22 6.40 -9.36
N GLN A 400 -2.44 5.93 -9.05
CA GLN A 400 -2.61 4.76 -8.18
C GLN A 400 -2.40 3.47 -8.99
N GLY A 401 -1.55 2.59 -8.45
CA GLY A 401 -0.97 1.43 -9.15
C GLY A 401 -1.55 0.07 -8.78
N ARG A 402 -2.86 -0.04 -8.52
CA ARG A 402 -3.49 -1.35 -8.24
C ARG A 402 -3.53 -2.24 -9.49
N THR A 403 -2.88 -3.39 -9.42
CA THR A 403 -2.74 -4.36 -10.53
C THR A 403 -3.76 -5.48 -10.52
N ASP A 404 -4.41 -5.73 -9.39
CA ASP A 404 -5.37 -6.83 -9.23
C ASP A 404 -6.63 -6.40 -8.46
N PRO A 405 -7.85 -6.84 -8.85
CA PRO A 405 -9.09 -6.38 -8.23
C PRO A 405 -9.27 -6.84 -6.78
N TYR A 406 -8.62 -7.94 -6.37
CA TYR A 406 -8.67 -8.50 -5.01
C TYR A 406 -7.72 -7.79 -4.04
N GLN A 407 -6.80 -6.94 -4.53
CA GLN A 407 -6.00 -6.08 -3.66
C GLN A 407 -6.88 -5.08 -2.89
N SER A 408 -6.63 -4.97 -1.58
CA SER A 408 -7.33 -4.05 -0.64
C SER A 408 -6.85 -2.59 -0.73
N THR A 409 -6.03 -2.27 -1.74
CA THR A 409 -5.24 -1.04 -1.86
C THR A 409 -5.96 0.08 -2.61
N GLY A 410 -5.45 1.31 -2.52
CA GLY A 410 -6.07 2.50 -3.13
C GLY A 410 -5.81 3.76 -2.32
N PHE A 411 -6.18 4.92 -2.88
CA PHE A 411 -6.05 6.21 -2.21
C PHE A 411 -7.41 6.81 -1.88
N SER A 412 -7.56 7.33 -0.67
CA SER A 412 -8.76 8.04 -0.22
C SER A 412 -8.37 9.38 0.39
N PHE A 413 -8.92 10.45 -0.16
CA PHE A 413 -8.68 11.84 0.25
C PHE A 413 -9.95 12.37 0.92
N GLN A 414 -9.88 12.65 2.22
CA GLN A 414 -11.00 13.11 3.03
C GLN A 414 -10.71 14.47 3.67
N PHE A 415 -11.61 15.44 3.51
CA PHE A 415 -11.42 16.82 4.01
C PHE A 415 -10.15 17.52 3.49
N CYS A 416 -9.59 17.04 2.39
CA CYS A 416 -8.38 17.59 1.80
C CYS A 416 -8.68 18.88 1.02
N ASN A 417 -7.64 19.66 0.75
CA ASN A 417 -7.73 20.90 -0.01
C ASN A 417 -6.80 20.81 -1.24
N VAL A 418 -7.36 20.57 -2.42
CA VAL A 418 -6.62 20.43 -3.69
C VAL A 418 -6.54 21.79 -4.38
N THR A 419 -5.33 22.35 -4.46
CA THR A 419 -5.08 23.74 -4.88
C THR A 419 -3.79 23.84 -5.71
N THR A 420 -3.35 25.06 -5.99
CA THR A 420 -2.05 25.39 -6.58
C THR A 420 -1.02 25.73 -5.52
N ASP A 421 0.24 25.45 -5.79
CA ASP A 421 1.36 26.17 -5.20
C ASP A 421 1.49 27.58 -5.82
N SER A 422 2.20 28.44 -5.12
CA SER A 422 2.52 29.82 -5.48
C SER A 422 3.14 30.00 -6.87
N ASP A 423 3.96 29.04 -7.33
CA ASP A 423 4.60 29.07 -8.65
C ASP A 423 3.63 28.85 -9.82
N LEU A 424 2.52 28.15 -9.57
CA LEU A 424 1.51 27.79 -10.55
C LEU A 424 0.39 28.84 -10.68
N LEU A 425 0.16 29.67 -9.66
CA LEU A 425 -0.91 30.68 -9.63
C LEU A 425 -1.02 31.55 -10.91
N PRO A 426 0.07 32.06 -11.52
CA PRO A 426 -0.02 32.85 -12.75
C PRO A 426 -0.37 32.04 -14.01
N TYR A 427 -0.34 30.70 -13.93
CA TYR A 427 -0.43 29.77 -15.05
C TYR A 427 -1.61 28.80 -14.94
N VAL A 428 -2.51 28.97 -13.96
CA VAL A 428 -3.70 28.13 -13.70
C VAL A 428 -4.51 27.85 -14.97
N ASN A 429 -4.68 28.85 -15.84
CA ASN A 429 -5.47 28.72 -17.08
C ASN A 429 -4.72 27.98 -18.21
N SER A 430 -3.39 27.88 -18.13
CA SER A 430 -2.52 27.29 -19.17
C SER A 430 -1.96 25.91 -18.81
N THR A 431 -1.88 25.58 -17.52
CA THR A 431 -1.35 24.28 -17.04
C THR A 431 -2.50 23.36 -16.70
N MET A 432 -2.66 22.29 -17.48
CA MET A 432 -3.72 21.31 -17.27
C MET A 432 -3.41 20.48 -16.02
N THR A 433 -4.28 20.51 -15.02
CA THR A 433 -4.17 19.69 -13.80
C THR A 433 -5.38 18.78 -13.63
N TYR A 434 -5.13 17.53 -13.26
CA TYR A 434 -6.14 16.48 -13.08
C TYR A 434 -5.98 15.80 -11.71
N LEU A 435 -7.07 15.22 -11.20
CA LEU A 435 -7.10 14.45 -9.94
C LEU A 435 -6.24 13.19 -10.02
N GLY A 436 -6.09 12.58 -11.21
CA GLY A 436 -5.14 11.49 -11.42
C GLY A 436 -5.28 10.80 -12.77
N ARG A 437 -4.48 9.74 -12.95
CA ARG A 437 -4.49 8.84 -14.11
C ARG A 437 -4.17 7.38 -13.75
N PRO A 438 -4.71 6.38 -14.48
CA PRO A 438 -4.63 4.97 -14.07
C PRO A 438 -3.31 4.31 -14.47
N TRP A 439 -2.31 4.35 -13.59
CA TRP A 439 -1.00 3.73 -13.82
C TRP A 439 -1.08 2.21 -14.08
N LYS A 440 -2.02 1.52 -13.42
CA LYS A 440 -2.25 0.07 -13.52
C LYS A 440 -3.76 -0.23 -13.66
N PRO A 441 -4.17 -1.44 -14.11
CA PRO A 441 -5.53 -1.67 -14.64
C PRO A 441 -6.68 -1.43 -13.66
N TYR A 442 -6.49 -1.70 -12.36
CA TYR A 442 -7.55 -1.60 -11.36
C TYR A 442 -7.41 -0.37 -10.46
N SER A 443 -6.75 0.68 -10.99
CA SER A 443 -6.44 1.94 -10.29
C SER A 443 -7.62 2.46 -9.48
N ARG A 444 -7.41 2.70 -8.17
CA ARG A 444 -8.48 3.05 -7.23
C ARG A 444 -8.17 4.34 -6.47
N THR A 445 -8.96 5.39 -6.68
CA THR A 445 -8.79 6.68 -6.00
C THR A 445 -10.16 7.31 -5.70
N VAL A 446 -10.35 7.81 -4.49
CA VAL A 446 -11.57 8.50 -4.06
C VAL A 446 -11.24 9.86 -3.45
N PHE A 447 -11.88 10.91 -3.96
CA PHE A 447 -11.89 12.23 -3.32
C PHE A 447 -13.25 12.46 -2.69
N MET A 448 -13.29 12.63 -1.38
CA MET A 448 -14.54 12.83 -0.64
C MET A 448 -14.48 13.98 0.35
N GLN A 449 -15.58 14.72 0.48
CA GLN A 449 -15.76 15.84 1.41
C GLN A 449 -14.62 16.88 1.35
N SER A 450 -13.98 17.01 0.19
CA SER A 450 -12.75 17.78 -0.01
C SER A 450 -13.01 19.06 -0.81
N TYR A 451 -12.21 20.10 -0.57
CA TYR A 451 -12.21 21.29 -1.42
C TYR A 451 -11.37 21.03 -2.66
N LEU A 452 -11.95 21.27 -3.83
CA LEU A 452 -11.31 21.15 -5.13
C LEU A 452 -11.24 22.54 -5.77
N GLY A 453 -10.04 23.09 -5.87
CA GLY A 453 -9.78 24.42 -6.41
C GLY A 453 -9.87 24.50 -7.94
N SER A 454 -9.86 25.74 -8.46
CA SER A 454 -10.03 26.05 -9.88
C SER A 454 -8.87 25.65 -10.79
N VAL A 455 -7.84 25.00 -10.21
CA VAL A 455 -6.74 24.39 -10.95
C VAL A 455 -7.19 23.15 -11.75
N LEU A 456 -8.24 22.47 -11.29
CA LEU A 456 -8.70 21.25 -11.93
C LEU A 456 -9.41 21.53 -13.25
N ARG A 457 -8.98 20.78 -14.26
CA ARG A 457 -9.68 20.65 -15.53
C ARG A 457 -11.09 20.08 -15.32
N PRO A 458 -12.15 20.59 -16.00
CA PRO A 458 -13.51 20.08 -15.87
C PRO A 458 -13.64 18.56 -16.05
N GLU A 459 -12.83 18.00 -16.95
CA GLU A 459 -12.67 16.57 -17.23
C GLU A 459 -12.36 15.75 -15.95
N GLY A 460 -11.67 16.36 -14.98
CA GLY A 460 -11.35 15.82 -13.66
C GLY A 460 -10.19 14.83 -13.68
N TRP A 461 -10.22 13.86 -14.60
CA TRP A 461 -9.28 12.73 -14.68
C TRP A 461 -8.63 12.66 -16.06
N LEU A 462 -7.44 12.06 -16.16
CA LEU A 462 -6.65 11.97 -17.39
C LEU A 462 -6.38 10.51 -17.77
N GLU A 463 -6.48 10.17 -19.05
CA GLU A 463 -6.15 8.84 -19.55
C GLU A 463 -4.67 8.50 -19.30
N TRP A 464 -4.37 7.22 -19.05
CA TRP A 464 -2.97 6.75 -19.04
C TRP A 464 -2.45 6.59 -20.48
N ASN A 465 -3.13 5.78 -21.28
CA ASN A 465 -2.88 5.61 -22.72
C ASN A 465 -4.13 5.07 -23.42
N GLY A 466 -4.78 5.91 -24.24
CA GLY A 466 -6.02 5.53 -24.94
C GLY A 466 -7.09 5.01 -23.98
N ASN A 467 -7.67 3.84 -24.30
CA ASN A 467 -8.73 3.22 -23.51
C ASN A 467 -8.22 2.32 -22.36
N TYR A 468 -6.92 2.32 -22.05
CA TYR A 468 -6.36 1.49 -20.98
C TYR A 468 -7.01 1.78 -19.61
N ALA A 469 -7.40 0.72 -18.91
CA ALA A 469 -7.99 0.73 -17.55
C ALA A 469 -9.34 1.46 -17.38
N LEU A 470 -9.89 2.12 -18.40
CA LEU A 470 -11.05 3.02 -18.25
C LEU A 470 -12.35 2.33 -17.81
N ASP A 471 -12.44 1.02 -18.05
CA ASP A 471 -13.56 0.14 -17.70
C ASP A 471 -13.36 -0.63 -16.38
N THR A 472 -12.13 -0.67 -15.86
CA THR A 472 -11.69 -1.52 -14.75
C THR A 472 -11.18 -0.75 -13.53
N LEU A 473 -10.82 0.53 -13.71
CA LEU A 473 -10.50 1.47 -12.63
C LEU A 473 -11.73 1.81 -11.76
N PHE A 474 -11.50 2.37 -10.58
CA PHE A 474 -12.55 2.95 -9.72
C PHE A 474 -12.13 4.36 -9.27
N TYR A 475 -12.66 5.38 -9.93
CA TYR A 475 -12.46 6.79 -9.57
C TYR A 475 -13.75 7.41 -9.05
N GLY A 476 -13.75 7.75 -7.74
CA GLY A 476 -14.93 8.19 -7.02
C GLY A 476 -14.84 9.65 -6.55
N GLU A 477 -15.93 10.40 -6.71
CA GLU A 477 -16.11 11.73 -6.10
C GLU A 477 -17.38 11.78 -5.25
N TYR A 478 -17.27 12.24 -3.99
CA TYR A 478 -18.39 12.30 -3.03
C TYR A 478 -18.39 13.62 -2.24
N GLN A 479 -19.45 14.43 -2.37
CA GLN A 479 -19.66 15.67 -1.58
C GLN A 479 -18.44 16.64 -1.57
N ASN A 480 -17.67 16.67 -2.65
CA ASN A 480 -16.61 17.65 -2.83
C ASN A 480 -17.22 19.05 -3.08
N ASN A 481 -16.48 20.09 -2.72
CA ASN A 481 -16.89 21.49 -2.89
C ASN A 481 -15.76 22.32 -3.52
N GLY A 482 -16.02 23.59 -3.81
CA GLY A 482 -15.06 24.49 -4.48
C GLY A 482 -15.22 24.52 -6.01
N PRO A 483 -14.56 25.47 -6.69
CA PRO A 483 -14.78 25.72 -8.12
C PRO A 483 -14.37 24.58 -9.06
N GLY A 484 -13.50 23.65 -8.61
CA GLY A 484 -13.11 22.45 -9.35
C GLY A 484 -14.01 21.22 -9.14
N SER A 485 -15.00 21.28 -8.23
CA SER A 485 -15.87 20.13 -7.92
C SER A 485 -17.08 19.96 -8.83
N GLY A 486 -17.16 20.73 -9.92
CA GLY A 486 -18.26 20.65 -10.90
C GLY A 486 -18.25 19.35 -11.70
N LEU A 487 -19.26 18.51 -11.50
CA LEU A 487 -19.31 17.16 -12.08
C LEU A 487 -19.77 17.12 -13.55
N GLY A 488 -20.44 18.16 -14.06
CA GLY A 488 -21.06 18.16 -15.40
C GLY A 488 -20.07 18.10 -16.58
N GLY A 489 -18.79 18.37 -16.35
CA GLY A 489 -17.72 18.29 -17.35
C GLY A 489 -16.83 17.05 -17.25
N ARG A 490 -17.11 16.12 -16.31
CA ARG A 490 -16.25 14.96 -16.03
C ARG A 490 -16.24 13.97 -17.19
N VAL A 491 -15.16 13.18 -17.25
CA VAL A 491 -15.03 12.02 -18.14
C VAL A 491 -16.20 11.03 -18.01
N LYS A 492 -16.51 10.32 -19.11
CA LYS A 492 -17.63 9.37 -19.20
C LYS A 492 -17.18 7.91 -19.17
N TRP A 493 -16.06 7.62 -18.51
CA TRP A 493 -15.49 6.27 -18.42
C TRP A 493 -16.36 5.38 -17.52
N PRO A 494 -16.52 4.07 -17.80
CA PRO A 494 -17.31 3.18 -16.95
C PRO A 494 -16.80 3.10 -15.50
N GLY A 495 -15.49 3.22 -15.28
CA GLY A 495 -14.87 3.25 -13.95
C GLY A 495 -14.94 4.60 -13.21
N PHE A 496 -15.49 5.66 -13.82
CA PHE A 496 -15.73 6.92 -13.12
C PHE A 496 -17.11 6.92 -12.45
N HIS A 497 -17.16 7.32 -11.18
CA HIS A 497 -18.34 7.23 -10.35
C HIS A 497 -18.61 8.53 -9.58
N VAL A 498 -19.77 9.13 -9.85
CA VAL A 498 -20.38 10.12 -8.94
C VAL A 498 -21.05 9.36 -7.81
N LEU A 499 -20.51 9.51 -6.60
CA LEU A 499 -20.98 8.81 -5.42
C LEU A 499 -21.93 9.75 -4.64
N ASN A 500 -23.12 9.26 -4.30
CA ASN A 500 -24.22 10.08 -3.79
C ASN A 500 -24.70 9.68 -2.38
N SER A 501 -24.33 8.51 -1.87
CA SER A 501 -24.67 8.08 -0.51
C SER A 501 -23.44 7.67 0.30
N SER A 502 -23.49 7.86 1.62
CA SER A 502 -22.43 7.44 2.54
C SER A 502 -22.14 5.94 2.47
N ALA A 503 -23.16 5.12 2.18
CA ALA A 503 -23.02 3.68 1.98
C ALA A 503 -22.10 3.31 0.80
N GLN A 504 -22.02 4.15 -0.24
CA GLN A 504 -21.10 3.92 -1.38
C GLN A 504 -19.64 4.26 -1.04
N VAL A 505 -19.40 5.05 0.00
CA VAL A 505 -18.06 5.54 0.37
C VAL A 505 -17.55 5.07 1.73
N VAL A 506 -18.36 4.39 2.55
CA VAL A 506 -17.99 4.00 3.92
C VAL A 506 -16.71 3.16 3.98
N ASN A 507 -16.53 2.28 2.99
CA ASN A 507 -15.34 1.42 2.83
C ASN A 507 -14.04 2.21 2.54
N TYR A 508 -14.11 3.51 2.22
CA TYR A 508 -12.95 4.38 2.00
C TYR A 508 -12.64 5.29 3.19
N THR A 509 -13.29 5.07 4.35
CA THR A 509 -13.03 5.81 5.59
C THR A 509 -11.92 5.17 6.42
N VAL A 510 -11.41 5.88 7.45
CA VAL A 510 -10.30 5.41 8.28
C VAL A 510 -10.61 4.08 8.98
N SER A 511 -11.82 3.92 9.52
CA SER A 511 -12.21 2.71 10.25
C SER A 511 -12.29 1.48 9.34
N GLU A 512 -12.80 1.61 8.11
CA GLU A 512 -13.03 0.47 7.22
C GLU A 512 -11.85 0.19 6.29
N PHE A 513 -11.22 1.22 5.70
CA PHE A 513 -10.22 1.06 4.64
C PHE A 513 -8.86 0.60 5.17
N ILE A 514 -8.41 1.20 6.27
CA ILE A 514 -7.10 0.94 6.89
C ILE A 514 -7.23 0.41 8.33
N GLN A 515 -8.45 0.03 8.74
CA GLN A 515 -8.73 -0.56 10.06
C GLN A 515 -8.23 0.33 11.21
N GLY A 516 -8.25 1.66 11.00
CA GLY A 516 -7.51 2.64 11.77
C GLY A 516 -7.82 2.64 13.27
N ASP A 517 -9.04 2.22 13.64
CA ASP A 517 -9.47 2.10 15.03
C ASP A 517 -8.65 1.12 15.87
N SER A 518 -8.00 0.12 15.24
CA SER A 518 -7.16 -0.86 15.91
C SER A 518 -5.77 -0.32 16.30
N TRP A 519 -5.24 0.67 15.55
CA TRP A 519 -3.83 1.08 15.67
C TRP A 519 -3.61 2.59 15.86
N LEU A 520 -4.36 3.45 15.17
CA LEU A 520 -4.20 4.91 15.24
C LEU A 520 -4.34 5.50 16.66
N PRO A 521 -5.22 5.01 17.57
CA PRO A 521 -5.28 5.51 18.95
C PRO A 521 -3.93 5.45 19.69
N SER A 522 -3.07 4.47 19.39
CA SER A 522 -1.73 4.32 19.99
C SER A 522 -0.70 5.34 19.51
N THR A 523 -1.01 6.06 18.43
CA THR A 523 -0.15 7.08 17.82
C THR A 523 -0.38 8.46 18.47
N GLY A 524 -1.54 8.65 19.10
CA GLY A 524 -1.98 9.92 19.68
C GLY A 524 -2.39 10.99 18.66
N VAL A 525 -2.37 10.67 17.36
CA VAL A 525 -2.84 11.56 16.30
C VAL A 525 -4.37 11.55 16.26
N THR A 526 -4.98 12.73 16.18
CA THR A 526 -6.43 12.90 16.03
C THR A 526 -6.86 12.58 14.60
N TYR A 527 -7.90 11.75 14.46
CA TYR A 527 -8.46 11.35 13.16
C TYR A 527 -9.99 11.27 13.22
N VAL A 528 -10.64 11.50 12.08
CA VAL A 528 -12.06 11.19 11.88
C VAL A 528 -12.17 9.75 11.39
N LYS A 529 -12.98 8.96 12.10
CA LYS A 529 -13.20 7.52 11.86
C LYS A 529 -13.92 7.23 10.55
N GLY A 530 -15.08 7.86 10.39
CA GLY A 530 -16.03 7.67 9.30
C GLY A 530 -16.41 9.01 8.66
N PHE A 531 -17.71 9.31 8.61
CA PHE A 531 -18.24 10.60 8.18
C PHE A 531 -18.59 11.48 9.39
N GLY A 532 -18.01 12.68 9.45
CA GLY A 532 -18.27 13.67 10.48
C GLY A 532 -17.34 14.88 10.33
N GLY A 533 -17.82 16.08 10.64
CA GLY A 533 -16.97 17.26 10.69
C GLY A 533 -15.97 17.19 11.85
N VAL A 534 -14.82 17.84 11.68
CA VAL A 534 -13.84 18.12 12.75
C VAL A 534 -14.35 19.30 13.58
#